data_AF-A0A174PS06-F1
#
_entry.id   AF-A0A174PS06-F1
#
_cell.length_a   1.000
_cell.length_b   1.000
_cell.length_c   1.000
_cell.angle_alpha   90.00
_cell.angle_beta   90.00
_cell.angle_gamma   90.00
#
_symmetry.space_group_name_H-M   'P 1'
#
loop_
_entity.id
_entity.type
_entity.pdbx_description
1 polymer ?
#
loop_
_entity_poly.entity_id
_entity_poly.type
_entity_poly.pdbx_seq_one_letter_code
_entity_poly.pdbx_strand_id
1 'polypeptide(L)'
;MFGKYDKKTFNEIKSQHNIMVLVGNGFDIALLNKYKTGKMKGKTSSYSDFYEYIKYYNLCDEKNILFKKMTEQMSYDSNWSDFELIINALVLEGKIQQNKIEKSIDEFQNCFTRFLNDLVDADLLLKINSDVQEKKLATQSLGHFLNDLESSCDIEFPSKTNYYDLYNFVFFNFNYTALLDNYLYLDKTQFDPHYWKNADRNFQFYPECGGSSGKNPTNWSSYLLTDIIHPHGIQEIPRSILFGIDMDVYDKGRSKEKRFVKSYWAQYDIKYQSYFDEAELFIIFGMSLSITDGWWLDQIFDTILSENAELIIYKYKAEKEEDVKNIFIQSCIRHRDSRKEDIELVKRRIYVVSFEHNNTYFLGLEKKE
;
A
#
# COMPACT_ATOMS: atom_id res chain seq x y z
N MET A 1 -9.89 -9.72 -9.93
CA MET A 1 -9.06 -9.86 -11.13
C MET A 1 -8.97 -8.54 -11.87
N PHE A 2 -7.93 -8.36 -12.67
CA PHE A 2 -7.82 -7.19 -13.52
C PHE A 2 -8.92 -7.21 -14.59
N GLY A 3 -9.45 -6.03 -14.94
CA GLY A 3 -10.31 -5.90 -16.12
C GLY A 3 -9.52 -6.29 -17.37
N LYS A 4 -10.14 -7.00 -18.31
CA LYS A 4 -9.51 -7.40 -19.57
C LYS A 4 -9.99 -6.47 -20.68
N TYR A 5 -9.06 -5.74 -21.27
CA TYR A 5 -9.35 -4.73 -22.29
C TYR A 5 -8.77 -5.13 -23.63
N ASP A 6 -9.53 -4.86 -24.69
CA ASP A 6 -9.17 -5.22 -26.06
C ASP A 6 -9.60 -4.11 -27.03
N LYS A 7 -9.51 -4.43 -28.33
CA LYS A 7 -9.85 -3.48 -29.41
C LYS A 7 -11.32 -3.08 -29.49
N LYS A 8 -12.21 -3.68 -28.70
CA LYS A 8 -13.59 -3.22 -28.55
C LYS A 8 -13.68 -2.04 -27.58
N THR A 9 -12.73 -1.91 -26.67
CA THR A 9 -12.66 -0.80 -25.71
C THR A 9 -11.76 0.32 -26.20
N PHE A 10 -10.59 0.00 -26.75
CA PHE A 10 -9.59 0.97 -27.22
C PHE A 10 -9.17 0.64 -28.65
N ASN A 11 -9.21 1.61 -29.56
CA ASN A 11 -9.04 1.40 -31.00
C ASN A 11 -7.69 0.77 -31.36
N GLU A 12 -6.62 1.19 -30.70
CA GLU A 12 -5.25 0.81 -31.05
C GLU A 12 -4.51 0.04 -29.96
N ILE A 13 -5.19 -0.43 -28.90
CA ILE A 13 -4.53 -1.21 -27.84
C ILE A 13 -3.79 -2.42 -28.43
N LYS A 14 -2.53 -2.58 -27.98
CA LYS A 14 -1.67 -3.70 -28.37
C LYS A 14 -1.56 -4.73 -27.25
N SER A 15 -1.11 -4.30 -26.08
CA SER A 15 -0.94 -5.13 -24.90
C SER A 15 -1.52 -4.45 -23.67
N GLN A 16 -1.74 -5.22 -22.60
CA GLN A 16 -2.13 -4.73 -21.30
C GLN A 16 -1.11 -5.20 -20.27
N HIS A 17 -0.58 -4.26 -19.48
CA HIS A 17 0.33 -4.49 -18.37
C HIS A 17 -0.40 -4.25 -17.05
N ASN A 18 -0.45 -5.29 -16.22
CA ASN A 18 -1.13 -5.25 -14.93
C ASN A 18 -0.14 -4.90 -13.83
N ILE A 19 -0.40 -3.79 -13.14
CA ILE A 19 0.46 -3.29 -12.07
C ILE A 19 -0.35 -3.29 -10.78
N MET A 20 0.09 -4.06 -9.80
CA MET A 20 -0.55 -4.16 -8.49
C MET A 20 0.25 -3.38 -7.46
N VAL A 21 -0.37 -2.38 -6.84
CA VAL A 21 0.29 -1.50 -5.87
C VAL A 21 -0.28 -1.74 -4.49
N LEU A 22 0.55 -1.96 -3.48
CA LEU A 22 0.16 -2.05 -2.08
C LEU A 22 0.63 -0.79 -1.36
N VAL A 23 -0.32 0.00 -0.85
CA VAL A 23 -0.03 1.28 -0.18
C VAL A 23 -0.42 1.18 1.29
N GLY A 24 0.53 1.44 2.19
CA GLY A 24 0.29 1.43 3.64
C GLY A 24 0.46 2.79 4.31
N ASN A 25 0.45 2.76 5.65
CA ASN A 25 0.30 3.94 6.52
C ASN A 25 1.42 4.98 6.39
N GLY A 26 2.59 4.59 5.90
CA GLY A 26 3.67 5.52 5.59
C GLY A 26 3.26 6.62 4.61
N PHE A 27 2.32 6.33 3.69
CA PHE A 27 1.79 7.33 2.75
C PHE A 27 0.93 8.39 3.46
N ASP A 28 -0.06 7.98 4.27
CA ASP A 28 -0.90 8.88 5.04
C ASP A 28 -0.06 9.73 6.01
N ILE A 29 0.89 9.10 6.71
CA ILE A 29 1.84 9.77 7.60
C ILE A 29 2.64 10.83 6.84
N ALA A 30 3.13 10.53 5.64
CA ALA A 30 3.88 11.47 4.81
C ALA A 30 3.04 12.69 4.40
N LEU A 31 1.80 12.47 3.94
CA LEU A 31 0.86 13.53 3.59
C LEU A 31 0.57 14.43 4.80
N LEU A 32 0.16 13.82 5.92
CA LEU A 32 -0.21 14.54 7.14
C LEU A 32 0.97 15.37 7.68
N ASN A 33 2.18 14.82 7.64
CA ASN A 33 3.39 15.53 8.01
C ASN A 33 3.75 16.69 7.08
N LYS A 34 3.41 16.62 5.79
CA LYS A 34 3.66 17.72 4.86
C LYS A 34 2.69 18.87 5.09
N TYR A 35 1.39 18.59 5.14
CA TYR A 35 0.39 19.66 5.12
C TYR A 35 0.12 20.28 6.49
N LYS A 36 0.25 19.51 7.59
CA LYS A 36 0.10 19.98 8.98
C LYS A 36 -1.03 21.01 9.15
N THR A 37 -2.22 20.66 8.67
CA THR A 37 -3.42 21.50 8.72
C THR A 37 -4.57 20.70 9.33
N GLY A 38 -5.73 21.33 9.48
CA GLY A 38 -6.92 20.73 10.06
C GLY A 38 -6.94 20.73 11.59
N LYS A 39 -7.97 20.10 12.16
CA LYS A 39 -8.25 20.04 13.61
C LYS A 39 -7.12 19.42 14.40
N MET A 40 -6.52 18.35 13.89
CA MET A 40 -5.44 17.61 14.53
C MET A 40 -4.07 17.98 13.96
N LYS A 41 -3.83 19.29 13.77
CA LYS A 41 -2.58 19.80 13.21
C LYS A 41 -1.33 19.23 13.90
N GLY A 42 -0.44 18.67 13.09
CA GLY A 42 0.82 18.07 13.55
C GLY A 42 0.70 16.64 14.05
N LYS A 43 -0.50 16.06 13.99
CA LYS A 43 -0.75 14.63 14.20
C LYS A 43 -0.81 13.89 12.87
N THR A 44 -0.55 12.60 12.94
CA THR A 44 -0.50 11.68 11.80
C THR A 44 -1.41 10.48 12.07
N SER A 45 -1.55 9.58 11.10
CA SER A 45 -2.25 8.30 11.25
C SER A 45 -1.43 7.23 11.98
N SER A 46 -0.32 7.61 12.61
CA SER A 46 0.51 6.68 13.39
C SER A 46 -0.25 6.13 14.61
N TYR A 47 0.10 4.91 15.02
CA TYR A 47 -0.50 4.33 16.24
C TYR A 47 -0.06 5.05 17.52
N SER A 48 1.07 5.77 17.49
CA SER A 48 1.47 6.66 18.58
C SER A 48 0.53 7.84 18.75
N ASP A 49 0.18 8.54 17.66
CA ASP A 49 -0.79 9.63 17.72
C ASP A 49 -2.20 9.13 18.08
N PHE A 50 -2.57 7.94 17.61
CA PHE A 50 -3.82 7.30 18.01
C PHE A 50 -3.86 7.01 19.53
N TYR A 51 -2.79 6.45 20.09
CA TYR A 51 -2.68 6.20 21.53
C TYR A 51 -2.80 7.49 22.33
N GLU A 52 -2.09 8.55 21.93
CA GLU A 52 -2.19 9.86 22.57
C GLU A 52 -3.61 10.43 22.50
N TYR A 53 -4.29 10.28 21.36
CA TYR A 53 -5.67 10.71 21.17
C TYR A 53 -6.63 9.99 22.12
N ILE A 54 -6.55 8.66 22.23
CA ILE A 54 -7.37 7.87 23.17
C ILE A 54 -7.15 8.36 24.60
N LYS A 55 -5.88 8.54 24.99
CA LYS A 55 -5.50 8.94 26.35
C LYS A 55 -5.98 10.36 26.67
N TYR A 56 -5.80 11.30 25.74
CA TYR A 56 -6.19 12.70 25.92
C TYR A 56 -7.70 12.87 26.12
N TYR A 57 -8.50 12.16 25.31
CA TYR A 57 -9.96 12.25 25.36
C TYR A 57 -10.62 11.21 26.28
N ASN A 58 -9.83 10.36 26.96
CA ASN A 58 -10.30 9.29 27.82
C ASN A 58 -11.36 8.38 27.13
N LEU A 59 -11.06 7.94 25.90
CA LEU A 59 -12.04 7.28 25.02
C LEU A 59 -12.14 5.76 25.21
N CYS A 60 -11.19 5.15 25.92
CA CYS A 60 -11.11 3.70 26.10
C CYS A 60 -11.06 3.35 27.58
N ASP A 61 -11.73 2.27 27.97
CA ASP A 61 -11.68 1.72 29.32
C ASP A 61 -10.23 1.31 29.67
N GLU A 62 -9.71 1.74 30.82
CA GLU A 62 -8.37 1.34 31.31
C GLU A 62 -8.23 -0.18 31.49
N LYS A 63 -9.36 -0.91 31.61
CA LYS A 63 -9.41 -2.37 31.66
C LYS A 63 -9.35 -3.03 30.27
N ASN A 64 -9.44 -2.26 29.19
CA ASN A 64 -9.28 -2.78 27.84
C ASN A 64 -7.86 -3.38 27.68
N ILE A 65 -7.81 -4.62 27.19
CA ILE A 65 -6.59 -5.42 27.18
C ILE A 65 -5.57 -4.84 26.19
N LEU A 66 -6.04 -4.37 25.03
CA LEU A 66 -5.19 -3.74 24.02
C LEU A 66 -4.66 -2.41 24.52
N PHE A 67 -5.51 -1.57 25.11
CA PHE A 67 -5.08 -0.28 25.66
C PHE A 67 -4.04 -0.45 26.77
N LYS A 68 -4.25 -1.41 27.67
CA LYS A 68 -3.28 -1.75 28.72
C LYS A 68 -1.95 -2.19 28.12
N LYS A 69 -1.96 -3.10 27.13
CA LYS A 69 -0.75 -3.60 26.48
C LYS A 69 0.01 -2.51 25.72
N MET A 70 -0.72 -1.61 25.06
CA MET A 70 -0.13 -0.43 24.43
C MET A 70 0.51 0.51 25.44
N THR A 71 -0.18 0.77 26.56
CA THR A 71 0.35 1.60 27.65
C THR A 71 1.64 1.01 28.23
N GLU A 72 1.66 -0.31 28.46
CA GLU A 72 2.84 -1.05 28.89
C GLU A 72 3.99 -0.84 27.88
N GLN A 73 3.75 -1.12 26.60
CA GLN A 73 4.80 -1.06 25.57
C GLN A 73 5.32 0.36 25.30
N MET A 74 4.45 1.37 25.25
CA MET A 74 4.84 2.77 25.11
C MET A 74 5.74 3.28 26.24
N SER A 75 5.67 2.64 27.41
CA SER A 75 6.54 2.98 28.54
C SER A 75 7.96 2.42 28.39
N TYR A 76 8.16 1.43 27.52
CA TYR A 76 9.45 0.78 27.27
C TYR A 76 10.07 1.15 25.92
N ASP A 77 9.25 1.41 24.90
CA ASP A 77 9.67 1.73 23.54
C ASP A 77 8.81 2.88 22.98
N SER A 78 9.45 4.04 22.77
CA SER A 78 8.80 5.22 22.20
C SER A 78 8.48 5.10 20.71
N ASN A 79 9.00 4.07 20.03
CA ASN A 79 8.81 3.81 18.60
C ASN A 79 7.84 2.64 18.33
N TRP A 80 6.98 2.32 19.29
CA TRP A 80 5.97 1.29 19.12
C TRP A 80 5.08 1.56 17.89
N SER A 81 5.02 0.59 16.99
CA SER A 81 4.50 0.80 15.64
C SER A 81 3.39 -0.15 15.22
N ASP A 82 2.97 -1.13 16.05
CA ASP A 82 2.02 -2.14 15.58
C ASP A 82 1.16 -2.80 16.68
N PHE A 83 -0.13 -2.43 16.76
CA PHE A 83 -1.08 -3.12 17.65
C PHE A 83 -1.55 -4.46 17.09
N GLU A 84 -1.42 -4.71 15.78
CA GLU A 84 -1.77 -6.02 15.24
C GLU A 84 -0.80 -7.10 15.73
N LEU A 85 0.46 -6.73 16.01
CA LEU A 85 1.40 -7.60 16.72
C LEU A 85 0.97 -7.90 18.16
N ILE A 86 0.32 -6.95 18.86
CA ILE A 86 -0.28 -7.21 20.17
C ILE A 86 -1.41 -8.23 20.04
N ILE A 87 -2.31 -8.04 19.06
CA ILE A 87 -3.40 -9.00 18.79
C ILE A 87 -2.81 -10.39 18.52
N ASN A 88 -1.78 -10.47 17.67
CA ASN A 88 -1.09 -11.71 17.34
C ASN A 88 -0.52 -12.40 18.58
N ALA A 89 0.23 -11.67 19.41
CA ALA A 89 0.77 -12.22 20.65
C ALA A 89 -0.34 -12.73 21.59
N LEU A 90 -1.42 -11.96 21.76
CA LEU A 90 -2.53 -12.34 22.64
C LEU A 90 -3.26 -13.61 22.15
N VAL A 91 -3.45 -13.74 20.83
CA VAL A 91 -4.10 -14.90 20.21
C VAL A 91 -3.20 -16.13 20.35
N LEU A 92 -1.91 -16.01 20.00
CA LEU A 92 -0.95 -17.12 20.04
C LEU A 92 -0.64 -17.61 21.47
N GLU A 93 -0.61 -16.71 22.46
CA GLU A 93 -0.40 -17.10 23.85
C GLU A 93 -1.55 -17.96 24.40
N GLY A 94 -2.77 -17.81 23.88
CA GLY A 94 -3.93 -18.62 24.27
C GLY A 94 -4.39 -18.46 25.72
N LYS A 95 -3.82 -17.53 26.49
CA LYS A 95 -4.13 -17.30 27.92
C LYS A 95 -5.40 -16.47 28.13
N ILE A 96 -5.78 -15.65 27.15
CA ILE A 96 -6.94 -14.77 27.21
C ILE A 96 -8.08 -15.38 26.41
N GLN A 97 -9.28 -15.38 26.99
CA GLN A 97 -10.48 -15.82 26.27
C GLN A 97 -10.70 -14.94 25.03
N GLN A 98 -10.91 -15.57 23.88
CA GLN A 98 -11.01 -14.87 22.59
C GLN A 98 -12.13 -13.82 22.54
N ASN A 99 -13.27 -14.09 23.19
CA ASN A 99 -14.36 -13.11 23.30
C ASN A 99 -13.94 -11.80 24.01
N LYS A 100 -12.94 -11.84 24.90
CA LYS A 100 -12.40 -10.65 25.55
C LYS A 100 -11.48 -9.88 24.59
N ILE A 101 -10.69 -10.59 23.78
CA ILE A 101 -9.85 -9.98 22.75
C ILE A 101 -10.74 -9.27 21.72
N GLU A 102 -11.77 -9.96 21.22
CA GLU A 102 -12.74 -9.38 20.26
C GLU A 102 -13.43 -8.14 20.80
N LYS A 103 -13.95 -8.20 22.03
CA LYS A 103 -14.58 -7.02 22.65
C LYS A 103 -13.59 -5.85 22.74
N SER A 104 -12.32 -6.12 23.02
CA SER A 104 -11.29 -5.08 23.03
C SER A 104 -11.00 -4.52 21.65
N ILE A 105 -10.98 -5.35 20.60
CA ILE A 105 -10.85 -4.93 19.20
C ILE A 105 -12.04 -4.06 18.78
N ASP A 106 -13.27 -4.46 19.09
CA ASP A 106 -14.49 -3.71 18.76
C ASP A 106 -14.46 -2.29 19.38
N GLU A 107 -14.03 -2.18 20.64
CA GLU A 107 -13.85 -0.87 21.30
C GLU A 107 -12.77 -0.03 20.62
N PHE A 108 -11.67 -0.67 20.22
CA PHE A 108 -10.57 -0.04 19.49
C PHE A 108 -10.98 0.48 18.12
N GLN A 109 -11.74 -0.30 17.35
CA GLN A 109 -12.28 0.13 16.05
C GLN A 109 -13.15 1.38 16.19
N ASN A 110 -13.98 1.46 17.24
CA ASN A 110 -14.78 2.64 17.53
C ASN A 110 -13.90 3.87 17.85
N CYS A 111 -12.87 3.69 18.68
CA CYS A 111 -11.93 4.76 19.00
C CYS A 111 -11.15 5.22 17.75
N PHE A 112 -10.70 4.26 16.94
CA PHE A 112 -9.89 4.51 15.76
C PHE A 112 -10.70 5.25 14.68
N THR A 113 -11.96 4.86 14.49
CA THR A 113 -12.90 5.59 13.63
C THR A 113 -13.02 7.06 14.03
N ARG A 114 -13.18 7.35 15.33
CA ARG A 114 -13.28 8.73 15.82
C ARG A 114 -11.99 9.51 15.56
N PHE A 115 -10.86 8.89 15.86
CA PHE A 115 -9.54 9.44 15.60
C PHE A 115 -9.35 9.81 14.13
N LEU A 116 -9.64 8.90 13.20
CA LEU A 116 -9.49 9.15 11.77
C LEU A 116 -10.42 10.28 11.27
N ASN A 117 -11.66 10.34 11.76
CA ASN A 117 -12.61 11.40 11.40
C ASN A 117 -12.19 12.80 11.90
N ASP A 118 -11.47 12.88 13.01
CA ASP A 118 -10.89 14.15 13.49
C ASP A 118 -9.56 14.47 12.81
N LEU A 119 -8.80 13.45 12.41
CA LEU A 119 -7.51 13.57 11.75
C LEU A 119 -7.64 14.01 10.29
N VAL A 120 -8.58 13.42 9.55
CA VAL A 120 -8.82 13.69 8.13
C VAL A 120 -10.10 14.51 7.97
N ASP A 121 -9.97 15.82 8.14
CA ASP A 121 -11.06 16.77 7.94
C ASP A 121 -11.12 17.36 6.52
N ALA A 122 -12.19 18.08 6.25
CA ALA A 122 -12.43 18.70 4.94
C ALA A 122 -11.35 19.72 4.55
N ASP A 123 -10.79 20.46 5.52
CA ASP A 123 -9.78 21.48 5.24
C ASP A 123 -8.46 20.84 4.79
N LEU A 124 -8.07 19.74 5.43
CA LEU A 124 -6.94 18.93 4.99
C LEU A 124 -7.16 18.38 3.58
N LEU A 125 -8.32 17.75 3.32
CA LEU A 125 -8.64 17.18 2.01
C LEU A 125 -8.60 18.24 0.91
N LEU A 126 -9.22 19.41 1.12
CA LEU A 126 -9.19 20.51 0.15
C LEU A 126 -7.77 21.01 -0.11
N LYS A 127 -6.93 21.07 0.92
CA LYS A 127 -5.54 21.51 0.78
C LYS A 127 -4.70 20.51 -0.02
N ILE A 128 -4.85 19.21 0.26
CA ILE A 128 -4.19 18.13 -0.48
C ILE A 128 -4.64 18.15 -1.94
N ASN A 129 -5.96 18.17 -2.16
CA ASN A 129 -6.54 18.18 -3.49
C ASN A 129 -5.99 19.33 -4.35
N SER A 130 -5.96 20.55 -3.81
CA SER A 130 -5.42 21.70 -4.54
C SER A 130 -3.95 21.55 -4.91
N ASP A 131 -3.10 21.06 -3.99
CA ASP A 131 -1.66 20.94 -4.22
C ASP A 131 -1.34 19.79 -5.20
N VAL A 132 -2.01 18.65 -5.05
CA VAL A 132 -1.92 17.50 -5.96
C VAL A 132 -2.36 17.90 -7.36
N GLN A 133 -3.51 18.58 -7.47
CA GLN A 133 -4.06 19.07 -8.74
C GLN A 133 -3.06 19.98 -9.47
N GLU A 134 -2.61 21.05 -8.81
CA GLU A 134 -1.69 22.05 -9.37
C GLU A 134 -0.38 21.43 -9.84
N LYS A 135 0.16 20.47 -9.08
CA LYS A 135 1.45 19.84 -9.35
C LYS A 135 1.38 18.63 -10.27
N LYS A 136 0.17 18.15 -10.61
CA LYS A 136 -0.05 16.94 -11.44
C LYS A 136 0.60 15.68 -10.86
N LEU A 137 0.57 15.53 -9.54
CA LEU A 137 1.32 14.46 -8.85
C LEU A 137 0.82 13.04 -9.16
N ALA A 138 -0.49 12.86 -9.39
CA ALA A 138 -1.06 11.58 -9.80
C ALA A 138 -0.50 11.11 -11.16
N THR A 139 -0.55 11.98 -12.17
CA THR A 139 -0.03 11.71 -13.51
C THR A 139 1.48 11.47 -13.48
N GLN A 140 2.22 12.25 -12.67
CA GLN A 140 3.65 12.04 -12.44
C GLN A 140 3.91 10.64 -11.88
N SER A 141 3.20 10.26 -10.82
CA SER A 141 3.36 8.95 -10.17
C SER A 141 3.14 7.81 -11.14
N LEU A 142 2.04 7.86 -11.89
CA LEU A 142 1.65 6.77 -12.78
C LEU A 142 2.58 6.67 -14.00
N GLY A 143 3.10 7.81 -14.48
CA GLY A 143 3.86 7.89 -15.74
C GLY A 143 5.36 7.73 -15.57
N HIS A 144 5.91 8.11 -14.41
CA HIS A 144 7.35 8.31 -14.23
C HIS A 144 7.96 7.51 -13.08
N PHE A 145 7.23 6.58 -12.43
CA PHE A 145 7.76 5.87 -11.26
C PHE A 145 9.09 5.13 -11.50
N LEU A 146 9.38 4.71 -12.73
CA LEU A 146 10.65 4.06 -13.07
C LEU A 146 11.85 4.99 -12.93
N ASN A 147 11.64 6.31 -13.01
CA ASN A 147 12.71 7.29 -12.80
C ASN A 147 13.25 7.29 -11.36
N ASP A 148 12.54 6.69 -10.40
CA ASP A 148 13.02 6.52 -9.03
C ASP A 148 14.06 5.40 -8.88
N LEU A 149 14.17 4.50 -9.86
CA LEU A 149 15.20 3.46 -9.89
C LEU A 149 16.52 4.01 -10.43
N GLU A 150 17.64 3.33 -10.18
CA GLU A 150 18.93 3.70 -10.79
C GLU A 150 18.93 3.48 -12.30
N SER A 151 19.70 4.28 -13.06
CA SER A 151 19.79 4.14 -14.52
C SER A 151 20.41 2.82 -14.98
N SER A 152 21.21 2.18 -14.12
CA SER A 152 21.78 0.85 -14.34
C SER A 152 20.89 -0.30 -13.86
N CYS A 153 19.68 -0.01 -13.37
CA CYS A 153 18.73 -1.03 -12.91
C CYS A 153 18.38 -2.01 -14.04
N ASP A 154 18.42 -3.30 -13.74
CA ASP A 154 18.20 -4.40 -14.69
C ASP A 154 16.76 -4.93 -14.68
N ILE A 155 15.82 -4.15 -14.14
CA ILE A 155 14.39 -4.49 -14.15
C ILE A 155 13.91 -4.74 -15.59
N GLU A 156 13.21 -5.85 -15.79
CA GLU A 156 12.76 -6.30 -17.11
C GLU A 156 11.48 -5.60 -17.55
N PHE A 157 10.62 -5.18 -16.62
CA PHE A 157 9.30 -4.60 -16.89
C PHE A 157 9.32 -3.55 -18.01
N PRO A 158 10.21 -2.54 -18.02
CA PRO A 158 10.25 -1.54 -19.08
C PRO A 158 10.46 -2.12 -20.49
N SER A 159 11.26 -3.19 -20.60
CA SER A 159 11.55 -3.85 -21.89
C SER A 159 10.34 -4.54 -22.51
N LYS A 160 9.31 -4.82 -21.70
CA LYS A 160 8.04 -5.44 -22.11
C LYS A 160 7.02 -4.40 -22.60
N THR A 161 7.30 -3.10 -22.43
CA THR A 161 6.37 -2.01 -22.71
C THR A 161 6.63 -1.31 -24.05
N ASN A 162 5.58 -0.74 -24.64
CA ASN A 162 5.66 -0.02 -25.91
C ASN A 162 4.52 0.99 -26.13
N TYR A 163 4.55 1.69 -27.26
CA TYR A 163 3.46 2.51 -27.77
C TYR A 163 2.16 1.72 -27.88
N TYR A 164 1.08 2.33 -27.40
CA TYR A 164 -0.30 1.86 -27.44
C TYR A 164 -0.60 0.69 -26.49
N ASP A 165 0.27 0.44 -25.52
CA ASP A 165 -0.04 -0.46 -24.44
C ASP A 165 -0.93 0.22 -23.39
N LEU A 166 -1.69 -0.60 -22.66
CA LEU A 166 -2.49 -0.18 -21.52
C LEU A 166 -1.76 -0.50 -20.22
N TYR A 167 -1.59 0.51 -19.38
CA TYR A 167 -1.13 0.34 -18.00
C TYR A 167 -2.33 0.32 -17.08
N ASN A 168 -2.61 -0.84 -16.50
CA ASN A 168 -3.75 -1.07 -15.62
C ASN A 168 -3.26 -1.16 -14.18
N PHE A 169 -3.35 -0.04 -13.45
CA PHE A 169 -2.95 0.04 -12.05
C PHE A 169 -4.13 -0.31 -11.14
N VAL A 170 -3.91 -1.27 -10.24
CA VAL A 170 -4.85 -1.55 -9.15
C VAL A 170 -4.14 -1.32 -7.82
N PHE A 171 -4.59 -0.31 -7.09
CA PHE A 171 -4.06 0.06 -5.79
C PHE A 171 -4.85 -0.64 -4.69
N PHE A 172 -4.17 -1.46 -3.91
CA PHE A 172 -4.66 -1.99 -2.64
C PHE A 172 -4.25 -1.01 -1.54
N ASN A 173 -5.21 -0.21 -1.09
CA ASN A 173 -5.01 0.78 -0.03
C ASN A 173 -5.25 0.12 1.33
N PHE A 174 -4.16 -0.14 2.05
CA PHE A 174 -4.21 -0.68 3.42
C PHE A 174 -4.50 0.39 4.46
N ASN A 175 -4.51 1.66 4.04
CA ASN A 175 -4.98 2.76 4.86
C ASN A 175 -6.50 2.76 4.92
N TYR A 176 -7.02 3.27 6.02
CA TYR A 176 -8.46 3.39 6.23
C TYR A 176 -9.00 4.74 5.74
N THR A 177 -8.13 5.69 5.37
CA THR A 177 -8.53 7.04 4.98
C THR A 177 -8.64 7.17 3.45
N ALA A 178 -9.40 8.17 3.00
CA ALA A 178 -9.51 8.52 1.59
C ALA A 178 -8.34 9.37 1.05
N LEU A 179 -7.21 9.45 1.76
CA LEU A 179 -6.08 10.31 1.37
C LEU A 179 -5.41 9.85 0.07
N LEU A 180 -5.23 8.55 -0.12
CA LEU A 180 -4.70 7.98 -1.36
C LEU A 180 -5.69 8.19 -2.52
N ASP A 181 -6.98 7.96 -2.26
CA ASP A 181 -8.05 8.18 -3.22
C ASP A 181 -8.05 9.63 -3.71
N ASN A 182 -7.91 10.60 -2.79
CA ASN A 182 -7.82 12.00 -3.13
C ASN A 182 -6.53 12.35 -3.88
N TYR A 183 -5.40 11.72 -3.55
CA TYR A 183 -4.14 11.93 -4.26
C TYR A 183 -4.17 11.39 -5.70
N LEU A 184 -4.74 10.21 -5.91
CA LEU A 184 -4.75 9.53 -7.22
C LEU A 184 -5.89 9.96 -8.14
N TYR A 185 -6.85 10.75 -7.65
CA TYR A 185 -8.02 11.14 -8.42
C TYR A 185 -7.63 11.97 -9.65
N LEU A 186 -7.85 11.41 -10.84
CA LEU A 186 -7.56 12.06 -12.12
C LEU A 186 -8.72 12.95 -12.55
N ASP A 187 -8.71 14.21 -12.10
CA ASP A 187 -9.73 15.18 -12.46
C ASP A 187 -9.57 15.77 -13.88
N LYS A 188 -10.56 16.54 -14.32
CA LYS A 188 -10.63 17.17 -15.66
C LYS A 188 -9.51 18.17 -15.96
N THR A 189 -8.75 18.60 -14.96
CA THR A 189 -7.62 19.53 -15.11
C THR A 189 -6.28 18.80 -15.26
N GLN A 190 -6.16 17.61 -14.68
CA GLN A 190 -4.96 16.78 -14.73
C GLN A 190 -5.02 15.73 -15.86
N PHE A 191 -6.21 15.30 -16.23
CA PHE A 191 -6.41 14.18 -17.14
C PHE A 191 -7.51 14.47 -18.16
N ASP A 192 -7.18 14.20 -19.42
CA ASP A 192 -8.12 14.22 -20.53
C ASP A 192 -8.18 12.81 -21.15
N PRO A 193 -9.31 12.10 -21.03
CA PRO A 193 -9.47 10.77 -21.63
C PRO A 193 -9.38 10.78 -23.16
N HIS A 194 -9.42 11.96 -23.79
CA HIS A 194 -9.23 12.15 -25.22
C HIS A 194 -8.24 13.28 -25.53
N TYR A 195 -7.10 13.25 -24.84
CA TYR A 195 -6.02 14.25 -24.96
C TYR A 195 -5.57 14.52 -26.41
N TRP A 196 -5.60 13.49 -27.28
CA TRP A 196 -5.18 13.63 -28.67
C TRP A 196 -6.37 13.79 -29.61
N LYS A 197 -6.35 14.83 -30.46
CA LYS A 197 -7.43 15.16 -31.40
C LYS A 197 -7.89 14.01 -32.32
N ASN A 198 -6.95 13.15 -32.71
CA ASN A 198 -7.18 12.06 -33.67
C ASN A 198 -6.85 10.69 -33.06
N ALA A 199 -6.64 10.61 -31.75
CA ALA A 199 -6.14 9.41 -31.09
C ALA A 199 -6.84 9.22 -29.74
N ASP A 200 -7.31 8.01 -29.49
CA ASP A 200 -8.01 7.61 -28.27
C ASP A 200 -7.10 7.25 -27.10
N ARG A 201 -5.78 7.44 -27.25
CA ARG A 201 -4.82 7.31 -26.15
C ARG A 201 -5.04 8.43 -25.15
N ASN A 202 -4.84 8.14 -23.87
CA ASN A 202 -5.10 9.10 -22.78
C ASN A 202 -3.89 9.29 -21.85
N PHE A 203 -2.75 8.68 -22.17
CA PHE A 203 -1.62 8.63 -21.25
C PHE A 203 -0.25 8.68 -21.95
N GLN A 204 0.75 9.12 -21.20
CA GLN A 204 2.16 9.05 -21.57
C GLN A 204 2.92 8.27 -20.50
N PHE A 205 3.58 7.19 -20.91
CA PHE A 205 4.39 6.36 -20.02
C PHE A 205 5.88 6.53 -20.34
N TYR A 206 6.71 6.55 -19.30
CA TYR A 206 8.15 6.78 -19.42
C TYR A 206 8.88 5.52 -18.93
N PRO A 207 9.40 4.69 -19.85
CA PRO A 207 10.02 3.41 -19.50
C PRO A 207 11.47 3.54 -18.99
N GLU A 208 12.06 4.74 -18.97
CA GLU A 208 13.46 4.92 -18.60
C GLU A 208 13.65 4.82 -17.08
N CYS A 209 14.67 4.08 -16.65
CA CYS A 209 15.13 4.09 -15.26
C CYS A 209 16.14 5.23 -15.02
N GLY A 210 16.17 5.80 -13.81
CA GLY A 210 17.15 6.81 -13.40
C GLY A 210 16.88 8.24 -13.87
N GLY A 211 15.75 8.48 -14.55
CA GLY A 211 15.44 9.76 -15.16
C GLY A 211 16.29 10.02 -16.42
N SER A 212 15.74 10.75 -17.38
CA SER A 212 16.45 11.00 -18.63
C SER A 212 17.65 11.92 -18.39
N SER A 213 18.85 11.46 -18.74
CA SER A 213 20.05 12.30 -18.86
C SER A 213 20.04 13.19 -20.12
N GLY A 214 19.02 13.07 -20.97
CA GLY A 214 18.89 13.75 -22.25
C GLY A 214 17.72 14.74 -22.33
N LYS A 215 17.76 15.63 -23.34
CA LYS A 215 16.72 16.66 -23.58
C LYS A 215 15.36 16.09 -24.06
N ASN A 216 15.29 14.82 -24.43
CA ASN A 216 14.11 14.16 -24.98
C ASN A 216 13.98 12.73 -24.39
N PRO A 217 13.31 12.56 -23.23
CA PRO A 217 13.05 11.23 -22.66
C PRO A 217 12.25 10.35 -23.61
N THR A 218 12.59 9.07 -23.68
CA THR A 218 11.74 8.05 -24.32
C THR A 218 10.39 8.03 -23.61
N ASN A 219 9.32 8.07 -24.39
CA ASN A 219 7.96 7.94 -23.87
C ASN A 219 7.04 7.24 -24.87
N TRP A 220 6.06 6.54 -24.31
CA TRP A 220 5.04 5.81 -25.03
C TRP A 220 3.70 6.55 -24.93
N SER A 221 3.10 6.85 -26.08
CA SER A 221 1.70 7.26 -26.16
C SER A 221 0.82 6.02 -25.92
N SER A 222 0.08 6.01 -24.82
CA SER A 222 -0.48 4.81 -24.21
C SER A 222 -1.84 5.03 -23.57
N TYR A 223 -2.40 3.99 -22.97
CA TYR A 223 -3.63 4.03 -22.19
C TYR A 223 -3.35 3.83 -20.70
N LEU A 224 -4.15 4.45 -19.85
CA LEU A 224 -4.10 4.29 -18.40
C LEU A 224 -5.49 3.96 -17.87
N LEU A 225 -5.53 3.00 -16.95
CA LEU A 225 -6.65 2.75 -16.06
C LEU A 225 -6.14 2.61 -14.64
N THR A 226 -6.93 3.11 -13.69
CA THR A 226 -6.65 3.04 -12.26
C THR A 226 -7.88 2.53 -11.52
N ASP A 227 -7.65 1.69 -10.52
CA ASP A 227 -8.67 1.27 -9.56
C ASP A 227 -8.09 1.27 -8.14
N ILE A 228 -8.92 1.48 -7.12
CA ILE A 228 -8.51 1.50 -5.72
C ILE A 228 -9.42 0.56 -4.93
N ILE A 229 -8.80 -0.40 -4.25
CA ILE A 229 -9.45 -1.40 -3.41
C ILE A 229 -8.96 -1.19 -1.98
N HIS A 230 -9.89 -1.16 -1.03
CA HIS A 230 -9.62 -1.03 0.40
C HIS A 230 -9.83 -2.39 1.11
N PRO A 231 -8.83 -3.31 1.10
CA PRO A 231 -9.01 -4.67 1.61
C PRO A 231 -9.33 -4.73 3.12
N HIS A 232 -8.88 -3.74 3.89
CA HIS A 232 -9.09 -3.67 5.34
C HIS A 232 -10.20 -2.69 5.75
N GLY A 233 -10.98 -2.19 4.79
CA GLY A 233 -12.09 -1.26 5.05
C GLY A 233 -11.69 0.21 5.07
N ILE A 234 -12.69 1.05 5.29
CA ILE A 234 -12.60 2.52 5.16
C ILE A 234 -13.23 3.22 6.36
N GLN A 235 -12.72 4.40 6.71
CA GLN A 235 -13.10 5.19 7.87
C GLN A 235 -14.60 5.57 7.85
N GLU A 236 -15.19 5.78 6.67
CA GLU A 236 -16.59 6.15 6.49
C GLU A 236 -17.55 4.99 6.82
N ILE A 237 -17.02 3.76 6.86
CA ILE A 237 -17.76 2.56 7.22
C ILE A 237 -17.07 1.91 8.42
N PRO A 238 -17.35 2.35 9.66
CA PRO A 238 -16.60 1.93 10.85
C PRO A 238 -16.51 0.42 11.04
N ARG A 239 -17.59 -0.31 10.72
CA ARG A 239 -17.65 -1.78 10.82
C ARG A 239 -16.81 -2.51 9.77
N SER A 240 -16.28 -1.81 8.77
CA SER A 240 -15.41 -2.39 7.75
C SER A 240 -13.94 -2.42 8.18
N ILE A 241 -13.53 -1.57 9.13
CA ILE A 241 -12.16 -1.50 9.64
C ILE A 241 -11.75 -2.85 10.19
N LEU A 242 -10.87 -3.54 9.48
CA LEU A 242 -10.45 -4.90 9.80
C LEU A 242 -9.07 -4.89 10.45
N PHE A 243 -9.07 -5.04 11.76
CA PHE A 243 -7.87 -5.34 12.53
C PHE A 243 -7.72 -6.85 12.68
N GLY A 244 -6.50 -7.35 12.55
CA GLY A 244 -6.29 -8.77 12.75
C GLY A 244 -4.87 -9.22 12.50
N ILE A 245 -4.76 -10.52 12.23
CA ILE A 245 -3.48 -11.21 12.08
C ILE A 245 -3.50 -12.02 10.78
N ASP A 246 -2.33 -12.48 10.37
CA ASP A 246 -2.22 -13.58 9.42
C ASP A 246 -1.83 -14.87 10.15
N MET A 247 -2.39 -15.97 9.68
CA MET A 247 -2.07 -17.32 10.14
C MET A 247 -1.96 -18.24 8.94
N ASP A 248 -0.85 -18.97 8.87
CA ASP A 248 -0.57 -19.95 7.83
C ASP A 248 -1.47 -21.18 7.95
N VAL A 249 -1.62 -21.72 9.17
CA VAL A 249 -2.32 -22.99 9.43
C VAL A 249 -3.37 -22.82 10.52
N TYR A 250 -4.64 -22.96 10.13
CA TYR A 250 -5.78 -23.07 11.04
C TYR A 250 -6.98 -23.74 10.36
N ASP A 251 -7.87 -24.35 11.14
CA ASP A 251 -9.10 -24.96 10.63
C ASP A 251 -10.17 -23.89 10.35
N LYS A 252 -10.36 -23.50 9.09
CA LYS A 252 -11.37 -22.50 8.66
C LYS A 252 -12.81 -22.83 9.14
N GLY A 253 -13.13 -24.10 9.40
CA GLY A 253 -14.43 -24.54 9.90
C GLY A 253 -14.58 -24.45 11.41
N ARG A 254 -13.56 -24.90 12.16
CA ARG A 254 -13.65 -25.18 13.61
C ARG A 254 -12.76 -24.33 14.50
N SER A 255 -11.66 -23.81 13.96
CA SER A 255 -10.75 -22.93 14.72
C SER A 255 -11.52 -21.71 15.19
N LYS A 256 -11.27 -21.31 16.44
CA LYS A 256 -11.85 -20.09 16.98
C LYS A 256 -10.98 -18.88 16.63
N GLU A 257 -9.67 -19.11 16.47
CA GLU A 257 -8.65 -18.14 16.08
C GLU A 257 -8.95 -17.49 14.71
N LYS A 258 -9.68 -18.19 13.82
CA LYS A 258 -10.17 -17.65 12.55
C LYS A 258 -10.91 -16.32 12.69
N ARG A 259 -11.48 -16.03 13.87
CA ARG A 259 -12.15 -14.77 14.18
C ARG A 259 -11.21 -13.56 14.11
N PHE A 260 -9.89 -13.77 14.18
CA PHE A 260 -8.87 -12.73 14.08
C PHE A 260 -8.10 -12.75 12.76
N VAL A 261 -8.29 -13.77 11.91
CA VAL A 261 -7.50 -13.95 10.69
C VAL A 261 -8.06 -13.06 9.59
N LYS A 262 -7.26 -12.09 9.11
CA LYS A 262 -7.72 -11.11 8.12
C LYS A 262 -8.12 -11.76 6.80
N SER A 263 -7.31 -12.70 6.32
CA SER A 263 -7.56 -13.44 5.06
C SER A 263 -8.87 -14.23 5.07
N TYR A 264 -9.31 -14.69 6.25
CA TYR A 264 -10.61 -15.35 6.41
C TYR A 264 -11.77 -14.38 6.18
N TRP A 265 -11.77 -13.25 6.90
CA TRP A 265 -12.91 -12.33 6.92
C TRP A 265 -13.02 -11.47 5.68
N ALA A 266 -11.89 -10.97 5.19
CA ALA A 266 -11.87 -10.20 3.95
C ALA A 266 -11.92 -11.10 2.70
N GLN A 267 -11.81 -12.43 2.87
CA GLN A 267 -11.92 -13.44 1.82
C GLN A 267 -10.84 -13.28 0.74
N TYR A 268 -9.58 -13.19 1.17
CA TYR A 268 -8.45 -12.87 0.28
C TYR A 268 -8.32 -13.83 -0.91
N ASP A 269 -8.36 -15.14 -0.64
CA ASP A 269 -8.25 -16.17 -1.69
C ASP A 269 -9.31 -15.98 -2.79
N ILE A 270 -10.54 -15.61 -2.42
CA ILE A 270 -11.66 -15.49 -3.37
C ILE A 270 -11.62 -14.14 -4.10
N LYS A 271 -11.34 -13.05 -3.37
CA LYS A 271 -11.45 -11.70 -3.93
C LYS A 271 -10.18 -11.24 -4.63
N TYR A 272 -9.02 -11.63 -4.11
CA TYR A 272 -7.76 -10.96 -4.41
C TYR A 272 -6.72 -11.85 -5.10
N GLN A 273 -6.77 -13.18 -4.93
CA GLN A 273 -5.82 -14.11 -5.57
C GLN A 273 -5.61 -13.84 -7.06
N SER A 274 -6.72 -13.72 -7.80
CA SER A 274 -6.70 -13.46 -9.25
C SER A 274 -5.98 -12.18 -9.70
N TYR A 275 -5.70 -11.23 -8.81
CA TYR A 275 -4.87 -10.08 -9.16
C TYR A 275 -3.38 -10.47 -9.17
N PHE A 276 -2.93 -11.29 -8.22
CA PHE A 276 -1.54 -11.76 -8.20
C PHE A 276 -1.22 -12.64 -9.40
N ASP A 277 -2.14 -13.55 -9.75
CA ASP A 277 -1.98 -14.46 -10.89
C ASP A 277 -1.81 -13.73 -12.24
N GLU A 278 -2.29 -12.49 -12.34
CA GLU A 278 -2.31 -11.69 -13.57
C GLU A 278 -1.36 -10.47 -13.52
N ALA A 279 -0.69 -10.20 -12.39
CA ALA A 279 0.18 -9.03 -12.23
C ALA A 279 1.58 -9.28 -12.84
N GLU A 280 2.11 -8.27 -13.54
CA GLU A 280 3.46 -8.28 -14.11
C GLU A 280 4.45 -7.49 -13.25
N LEU A 281 3.95 -6.54 -12.48
CA LEU A 281 4.74 -5.69 -11.60
C LEU A 281 3.98 -5.44 -10.30
N PHE A 282 4.67 -5.65 -9.18
CA PHE A 282 4.24 -5.25 -7.86
C PHE A 282 4.97 -3.99 -7.42
N ILE A 283 4.27 -3.10 -6.72
CA ILE A 283 4.87 -1.95 -6.05
C ILE A 283 4.38 -1.90 -4.60
N ILE A 284 5.29 -1.85 -3.63
CA ILE A 284 4.97 -1.63 -2.22
C ILE A 284 5.41 -0.23 -1.82
N PHE A 285 4.50 0.59 -1.29
CA PHE A 285 4.80 1.94 -0.82
C PHE A 285 4.24 2.21 0.58
N GLY A 286 5.10 2.59 1.51
CA GLY A 286 4.66 3.01 2.86
C GLY A 286 4.01 1.90 3.70
N MET A 287 4.04 0.65 3.25
CA MET A 287 3.55 -0.50 4.00
C MET A 287 4.66 -1.05 4.90
N SER A 288 4.31 -1.42 6.14
CA SER A 288 5.20 -2.19 7.00
C SER A 288 5.34 -3.60 6.43
N LEU A 289 6.58 -4.05 6.20
CA LEU A 289 6.84 -5.45 5.88
C LEU A 289 6.77 -6.26 7.19
N SER A 290 5.57 -6.73 7.51
CA SER A 290 5.23 -7.40 8.77
C SER A 290 4.54 -8.73 8.53
N ILE A 291 4.70 -9.65 9.48
CA ILE A 291 4.05 -10.97 9.47
C ILE A 291 2.52 -10.88 9.52
N THR A 292 1.96 -9.75 9.97
CA THR A 292 0.50 -9.54 10.03
C THR A 292 -0.13 -9.39 8.64
N ASP A 293 0.68 -9.02 7.64
CA ASP A 293 0.29 -8.95 6.22
C ASP A 293 0.91 -10.09 5.39
N GLY A 294 1.38 -11.15 6.06
CA GLY A 294 2.14 -12.25 5.47
C GLY A 294 1.51 -12.85 4.21
N TRP A 295 0.19 -13.04 4.19
CA TRP A 295 -0.53 -13.55 3.01
C TRP A 295 -0.26 -12.76 1.73
N TRP A 296 -0.26 -11.42 1.81
CA TRP A 296 0.00 -10.58 0.64
C TRP A 296 1.45 -10.74 0.15
N LEU A 297 2.38 -10.79 1.08
CA LEU A 297 3.81 -10.95 0.78
C LEU A 297 4.12 -12.35 0.23
N ASP A 298 3.45 -13.38 0.76
CA ASP A 298 3.53 -14.75 0.26
C ASP A 298 3.05 -14.84 -1.19
N GLN A 299 1.94 -14.19 -1.54
CA GLN A 299 1.44 -14.20 -2.93
C GLN A 299 2.39 -13.48 -3.90
N ILE A 300 3.02 -12.38 -3.46
CA ILE A 300 4.06 -11.71 -4.26
C ILE A 300 5.26 -12.64 -4.43
N PHE A 301 5.71 -13.29 -3.35
CA PHE A 301 6.82 -14.25 -3.40
C PHE A 301 6.54 -15.36 -4.42
N ASP A 302 5.36 -16.00 -4.36
CA ASP A 302 4.97 -17.08 -5.27
C ASP A 302 4.95 -16.63 -6.73
N THR A 303 4.41 -15.43 -6.98
CA THR A 303 4.32 -14.88 -8.34
C THR A 303 5.71 -14.58 -8.91
N ILE A 304 6.61 -14.00 -8.10
CA ILE A 304 8.00 -13.74 -8.52
C ILE A 304 8.76 -15.04 -8.73
N LEU A 305 8.59 -16.04 -7.84
CA LEU A 305 9.25 -17.34 -7.96
C LEU A 305 8.87 -18.08 -9.24
N SER A 306 7.64 -17.87 -9.73
CA SER A 306 7.19 -18.37 -11.04
C SER A 306 7.75 -17.59 -12.25
N GLU A 307 8.63 -16.61 -12.01
CA GLU A 307 9.24 -15.69 -12.98
C GLU A 307 8.23 -14.86 -13.80
N ASN A 308 7.02 -14.68 -13.28
CA ASN A 308 5.96 -13.94 -13.97
C ASN A 308 5.91 -12.44 -13.60
N ALA A 309 6.61 -12.04 -12.53
CA ALA A 309 6.54 -10.66 -12.03
C ALA A 309 7.84 -10.16 -11.39
N GLU A 310 7.90 -8.85 -11.20
CA GLU A 310 8.97 -8.14 -10.48
C GLU A 310 8.35 -7.27 -9.38
N LEU A 311 9.16 -6.86 -8.40
CA LEU A 311 8.70 -6.05 -7.26
C LEU A 311 9.58 -4.82 -7.05
N ILE A 312 8.95 -3.65 -6.89
CA ILE A 312 9.61 -2.43 -6.41
C ILE A 312 9.12 -2.12 -5.00
N ILE A 313 10.04 -1.97 -4.05
CA ILE A 313 9.75 -1.59 -2.66
C ILE A 313 10.26 -0.18 -2.41
N TYR A 314 9.34 0.74 -2.12
CA TYR A 314 9.66 2.08 -1.66
C TYR A 314 9.80 2.09 -0.15
N LYS A 315 11.03 2.34 0.31
CA LYS A 315 11.40 2.28 1.72
C LYS A 315 11.80 3.65 2.26
N TYR A 316 11.01 4.13 3.21
CA TYR A 316 11.30 5.37 3.94
C TYR A 316 12.44 5.16 4.95
N LYS A 317 13.38 6.12 4.97
CA LYS A 317 14.67 6.10 5.68
C LYS A 317 15.62 5.05 5.13
N ALA A 318 16.80 5.50 4.73
CA ALA A 318 17.80 4.69 4.06
C ALA A 318 18.15 3.43 4.85
N GLU A 319 17.68 2.29 4.35
CA GLU A 319 18.15 0.96 4.72
C GLU A 319 18.93 0.41 3.52
N LYS A 320 19.85 -0.53 3.78
CA LYS A 320 20.53 -1.21 2.68
C LYS A 320 19.49 -2.06 1.95
N GLU A 321 19.55 -2.07 0.62
CA GLU A 321 18.65 -2.87 -0.23
C GLU A 321 18.53 -4.32 0.25
N GLU A 322 19.67 -4.95 0.58
CA GLU A 322 19.71 -6.33 1.07
C GLU A 322 18.97 -6.51 2.40
N ASP A 323 19.00 -5.51 3.30
CA ASP A 323 18.27 -5.57 4.56
C ASP A 323 16.76 -5.54 4.30
N VAL A 324 16.29 -4.67 3.40
CA VAL A 324 14.87 -4.58 3.01
C VAL A 324 14.40 -5.89 2.35
N LYS A 325 15.21 -6.45 1.45
CA LYS A 325 14.95 -7.76 0.85
C LYS A 325 14.84 -8.86 1.91
N ASN A 326 15.76 -8.88 2.88
CA ASN A 326 15.71 -9.85 3.97
C ASN A 326 14.45 -9.68 4.85
N ILE A 327 14.03 -8.45 5.14
CA ILE A 327 12.79 -8.20 5.88
C ILE A 327 11.57 -8.69 5.10
N PHE A 328 11.51 -8.46 3.78
CA PHE A 328 10.45 -8.99 2.93
C PHE A 328 10.36 -10.52 3.03
N ILE A 329 11.48 -11.22 2.85
CA ILE A 329 11.53 -12.69 2.91
C ILE A 329 11.11 -13.21 4.30
N GLN A 330 11.59 -12.57 5.38
CA GLN A 330 11.22 -12.95 6.75
C GLN A 330 9.73 -12.76 7.06
N SER A 331 9.09 -11.82 6.36
CA SER A 331 7.67 -11.52 6.51
C SER A 331 6.75 -12.46 5.71
N CYS A 332 7.31 -13.21 4.75
CA CYS A 332 6.61 -14.26 4.01
C CYS A 332 6.47 -15.52 4.89
N ILE A 333 5.39 -15.61 5.66
CA ILE A 333 5.25 -16.64 6.70
C ILE A 333 5.14 -18.05 6.14
N ARG A 334 4.60 -18.23 4.93
CA ARG A 334 4.44 -19.54 4.27
C ARG A 334 5.73 -19.98 3.55
N HIS A 335 6.71 -19.08 3.43
CA HIS A 335 7.98 -19.29 2.72
C HIS A 335 9.21 -19.32 3.64
N ARG A 336 9.01 -19.45 4.95
CA ARG A 336 10.11 -19.49 5.94
C ARG A 336 11.11 -20.63 5.72
N ASP A 337 10.62 -21.75 5.21
CA ASP A 337 11.40 -22.96 4.95
C ASP A 337 11.77 -23.13 3.46
N SER A 338 11.58 -22.08 2.64
CA SER A 338 11.92 -22.10 1.22
C SER A 338 13.41 -22.34 0.98
N ARG A 339 13.73 -23.01 -0.12
CA ARG A 339 15.13 -23.33 -0.46
C ARG A 339 15.90 -22.03 -0.69
N LYS A 340 17.19 -22.04 -0.36
CA LYS A 340 18.07 -20.88 -0.59
C LYS A 340 18.07 -20.42 -2.05
N GLU A 341 18.04 -21.36 -2.99
CA GLU A 341 17.99 -21.06 -4.43
C GLU A 341 16.71 -20.29 -4.81
N ASP A 342 15.56 -20.68 -4.26
CA ASP A 342 14.27 -20.02 -4.51
C ASP A 342 14.29 -18.60 -3.91
N ILE A 343 14.81 -18.45 -2.68
CA ILE A 343 14.95 -17.14 -2.03
C ILE A 343 15.85 -16.21 -2.84
N GLU A 344 16.99 -16.70 -3.32
CA GLU A 344 17.92 -15.90 -4.12
C GLU A 344 17.33 -15.53 -5.49
N LEU A 345 16.51 -16.40 -6.10
CA LEU A 345 15.78 -16.05 -7.33
C LEU A 345 14.79 -14.91 -7.07
N VAL A 346 13.99 -15.02 -6.01
CA VAL A 346 13.02 -13.98 -5.65
C VAL A 346 13.73 -12.66 -5.37
N LYS A 347 14.79 -12.67 -4.55
CA LYS A 347 15.55 -11.45 -4.21
C LYS A 347 16.12 -10.71 -5.43
N ARG A 348 16.50 -11.43 -6.50
CA ARG A 348 17.03 -10.80 -7.73
C ARG A 348 15.99 -9.98 -8.48
N ARG A 349 14.71 -10.31 -8.34
CA ARG A 349 13.59 -9.61 -8.98
C ARG A 349 12.93 -8.57 -8.06
N ILE A 350 13.54 -8.29 -6.90
CA ILE A 350 13.13 -7.23 -5.99
C ILE A 350 14.07 -6.04 -6.18
N TYR A 351 13.50 -4.85 -6.32
CA TYR A 351 14.19 -3.58 -6.44
C TYR A 351 13.78 -2.67 -5.29
N VAL A 352 14.72 -1.91 -4.72
CA VAL A 352 14.44 -1.06 -3.56
C VAL A 352 14.74 0.39 -3.90
N VAL A 353 13.74 1.25 -3.71
CA VAL A 353 13.89 2.70 -3.76
C VAL A 353 13.91 3.21 -2.33
N SER A 354 15.08 3.61 -1.85
CA SER A 354 15.26 4.23 -0.54
C SER A 354 15.12 5.74 -0.62
N PHE A 355 14.33 6.34 0.27
CA PHE A 355 14.14 7.80 0.28
C PHE A 355 14.04 8.37 1.71
N GLU A 356 14.55 9.58 1.90
CA GLU A 356 14.48 10.33 3.18
C GLU A 356 13.45 11.45 3.16
N HIS A 357 13.14 11.94 1.97
CA HIS A 357 12.15 12.97 1.71
C HIS A 357 11.12 12.39 0.74
N ASN A 358 9.86 12.77 0.88
CA ASN A 358 8.79 12.30 0.00
C ASN A 358 8.85 13.01 -1.36
N ASN A 359 10.01 12.97 -2.00
CA ASN A 359 10.33 13.60 -3.27
C ASN A 359 10.65 12.53 -4.33
N THR A 360 10.02 11.37 -4.26
CA THR A 360 10.01 10.36 -5.33
C THR A 360 9.12 10.83 -6.48
N TYR A 361 9.24 10.23 -7.66
CA TYR A 361 8.24 10.38 -8.72
C TYR A 361 6.95 9.68 -8.30
N PHE A 362 7.05 8.44 -7.80
CA PHE A 362 5.91 7.64 -7.35
C PHE A 362 5.42 8.03 -5.97
N LEU A 363 4.14 8.41 -5.87
CA LEU A 363 3.48 8.85 -4.64
C LEU A 363 4.24 9.96 -3.90
N GLY A 364 5.09 10.69 -4.64
CA GLY A 364 5.85 11.82 -4.12
C GLY A 364 4.98 13.05 -3.93
N LEU A 365 5.45 13.93 -3.07
CA LEU A 365 4.73 15.13 -2.66
C LEU A 365 5.30 16.41 -3.30
N GLU A 366 6.24 16.25 -4.21
CA GLU A 366 6.87 17.35 -4.93
C GLU A 366 6.78 17.11 -6.44
N LYS A 367 6.57 18.20 -7.18
CA LYS A 367 6.63 18.13 -8.64
C LYS A 367 8.10 17.99 -9.04
N LYS A 368 8.39 17.01 -9.88
CA LYS A 368 9.69 16.82 -10.50
C LYS A 368 9.72 17.51 -11.86
N GLU A 369 10.89 18.04 -12.19
CA GLU A 369 11.15 18.73 -13.46
C GLU A 369 11.45 17.75 -14.59
#